data_AF-A0AAF0QMI0-F1
#
_entry.id   AF-A0AAF0QMI0-F1
#
_cell.length_a   1.000
_cell.length_b   1.000
_cell.length_c   1.000
_cell.angle_alpha   90.00
_cell.angle_beta   90.00
_cell.angle_gamma   90.00
#
_symmetry.space_group_name_H-M   'P 1'
#
loop_
_entity.id
_entity.type
_entity.pdbx_description
1 polymer ?
#
loop_
_entity_poly.entity_id
_entity_poly.type
_entity_poly.pdbx_seq_one_letter_code
_entity_poly.pdbx_strand_id
1 'polypeptide(L)'
;MPLGNNHKALEIWDGILEKTEKKLSGWKAQYLSLGGRLILINSVLDSLPTYVMSLFPIPLRRKFLWQGNKDGKGYSLVNWETALLSKDRGGLGIKNLKLQNESLLKKWLWRYTEERNSLWKEVIIAKYGELNPWCTEITTEPYGVGAWRSIRNLWSQMETNLYIKVGSGTKTKFWKDVWIDQSPLRDLFPDLFQICGNPDANVGDCWTEQGWDLVFRRLLNDWEVERVAEILGMLGGVTINANATDRMLWKHSKDGLFSVNSAYRRGLQVMAGRPTHLWNYFWKGDIPTKVKCFTWLVIKRACLTQEVLQKKGRQLVPRCFLCNLTSETNSHLFLHCNYTAQIWNLFLSISNLNWTMPERTSDVLKSWVRRGGTKSQKRWWRLIPSCIWWSIWKERNSRCFDNRSNSIHKVKWNCIVSLLFWCKQLCIVDTDQIVDLIGSL
;
A
#
# COMPACT_ATOMS: atom_id res chain seq x y z
N MET A 1 -12.78 -18.95 -21.09
CA MET A 1 -12.27 -19.89 -20.06
C MET A 1 -13.13 -21.15 -20.20
N PRO A 2 -12.57 -22.34 -20.45
CA PRO A 2 -13.41 -23.54 -20.57
C PRO A 2 -14.00 -23.89 -19.21
N LEU A 3 -15.32 -24.06 -19.17
CA LEU A 3 -16.06 -24.49 -17.99
C LEU A 3 -15.75 -25.98 -17.77
N GLY A 4 -14.93 -26.31 -16.76
CA GLY A 4 -14.64 -27.71 -16.41
C GLY A 4 -13.24 -28.00 -15.88
N ASN A 5 -12.25 -27.14 -16.13
CA ASN A 5 -10.90 -27.37 -15.62
C ASN A 5 -10.77 -27.00 -14.15
N ASN A 6 -9.92 -27.72 -13.43
CA ASN A 6 -9.55 -27.38 -12.06
C ASN A 6 -8.97 -25.95 -12.05
N HIS A 7 -9.70 -25.00 -11.45
CA HIS A 7 -9.35 -23.58 -11.37
C HIS A 7 -7.92 -23.30 -10.84
N LYS A 8 -7.28 -24.25 -10.16
CA LYS A 8 -5.89 -24.18 -9.70
C LYS A 8 -4.85 -24.82 -10.63
N ALA A 9 -5.26 -25.48 -11.71
CA ALA A 9 -4.36 -26.14 -12.64
C ALA A 9 -3.43 -25.12 -13.30
N LEU A 10 -2.11 -25.35 -13.18
CA LEU A 10 -1.07 -24.51 -13.77
C LEU A 10 -1.22 -24.39 -15.31
N GLU A 11 -1.78 -25.43 -15.94
CA GLU A 11 -2.00 -25.53 -17.39
C GLU A 11 -2.87 -24.41 -17.98
N ILE A 12 -3.84 -23.88 -17.22
CA ILE A 12 -4.66 -22.73 -17.66
C ILE A 12 -3.78 -21.46 -17.79
N TRP A 13 -2.68 -21.42 -17.04
CA TRP A 13 -1.79 -20.28 -16.92
C TRP A 13 -0.59 -20.37 -17.84
N ASP A 14 -0.26 -21.55 -18.37
CA ASP A 14 0.88 -21.72 -19.26
C ASP A 14 0.79 -20.77 -20.45
N GLY A 15 -0.38 -20.58 -21.06
CA GLY A 15 -0.55 -19.61 -22.14
C GLY A 15 -0.36 -18.13 -21.73
N ILE A 16 -0.62 -17.77 -20.46
CA ILE A 16 -0.40 -16.41 -19.94
C ILE A 16 1.04 -16.23 -19.48
N LEU A 17 1.61 -17.23 -18.80
CA LEU A 17 3.00 -17.29 -18.40
C LEU A 17 3.88 -17.25 -19.64
N GLU A 18 3.60 -18.04 -20.66
CA GLU A 18 4.32 -18.04 -21.94
C GLU A 18 4.19 -16.70 -22.66
N LYS A 19 3.00 -16.08 -22.71
CA LYS A 19 2.85 -14.70 -23.25
C LYS A 19 3.65 -13.67 -22.45
N THR A 20 3.68 -13.82 -21.13
CA THR A 20 4.41 -12.93 -20.23
C THR A 20 5.91 -13.13 -20.40
N GLU A 21 6.38 -14.38 -20.45
CA GLU A 21 7.76 -14.78 -20.68
C GLU A 21 8.25 -14.37 -22.07
N LYS A 22 7.45 -14.53 -23.13
CA LYS A 22 7.76 -14.02 -24.48
C LYS A 22 7.94 -12.51 -24.50
N LYS A 23 7.12 -11.76 -23.75
CA LYS A 23 7.30 -10.30 -23.60
C LYS A 23 8.55 -9.97 -22.78
N LEU A 24 8.79 -10.71 -21.70
CA LEU A 24 9.96 -10.53 -20.83
C LEU A 24 11.27 -10.89 -21.54
N SER A 25 11.29 -11.93 -22.37
CA SER A 25 12.46 -12.38 -23.13
C SER A 25 12.82 -11.41 -24.25
N GLY A 26 11.81 -10.79 -24.89
CA GLY A 26 12.00 -9.69 -25.83
C GLY A 26 12.56 -8.42 -25.18
N TRP A 27 12.38 -8.24 -23.87
CA TRP A 27 12.98 -7.13 -23.14
C TRP A 27 14.42 -7.48 -22.79
N LYS A 28 15.38 -6.71 -23.30
CA LYS A 28 16.80 -6.79 -22.90
C LYS A 28 16.99 -6.27 -21.47
N ALA A 29 16.37 -6.93 -20.49
CA ALA A 29 16.25 -6.49 -19.09
C ALA A 29 17.61 -6.29 -18.40
N GLN A 30 18.67 -6.91 -18.94
CA GLN A 30 20.05 -6.70 -18.53
C GLN A 30 20.54 -5.26 -18.69
N TYR A 31 20.01 -4.52 -19.68
CA TYR A 31 20.38 -3.11 -19.93
C TYR A 31 19.40 -2.13 -19.27
N LEU A 32 18.32 -2.63 -18.67
CA LEU A 32 17.31 -1.80 -18.02
C LEU A 32 17.71 -1.47 -16.58
N SER A 33 17.65 -0.19 -16.24
CA SER A 33 17.74 0.23 -14.85
C SER A 33 16.61 -0.36 -14.00
N LEU A 34 16.77 -0.39 -12.67
CA LEU A 34 15.69 -0.76 -11.74
C LEU A 34 14.42 0.06 -11.99
N GLY A 35 14.57 1.36 -12.29
CA GLY A 35 13.46 2.24 -12.66
C GLY A 35 12.78 1.86 -13.97
N GLY A 36 13.55 1.48 -14.99
CA GLY A 36 13.00 0.99 -16.27
C GLY A 36 12.20 -0.30 -16.09
N ARG A 37 12.73 -1.26 -15.32
CA ARG A 37 12.03 -2.50 -14.98
C ARG A 37 10.75 -2.26 -14.18
N LEU A 38 10.79 -1.34 -13.21
CA LEU A 38 9.61 -0.93 -12.44
C LEU A 38 8.51 -0.34 -13.33
N ILE A 39 8.87 0.50 -14.31
CA ILE A 39 7.91 1.08 -15.26
C ILE A 39 7.22 -0.05 -16.05
N LEU A 40 7.99 -0.99 -16.60
CA LEU A 40 7.44 -2.12 -17.37
C LEU A 40 6.54 -3.03 -16.52
N ILE A 41 6.88 -3.23 -15.25
CA ILE A 41 6.00 -3.95 -14.32
C ILE A 41 4.66 -3.24 -14.24
N ASN A 42 4.65 -1.94 -13.95
CA ASN A 42 3.42 -1.20 -13.71
C ASN A 42 2.59 -0.98 -14.98
N SER A 43 3.22 -0.78 -16.15
CA SER A 43 2.50 -0.49 -17.39
C SER A 43 2.04 -1.74 -18.14
N VAL A 44 2.81 -2.84 -18.06
CA VAL A 44 2.57 -4.05 -18.86
C VAL A 44 2.25 -5.25 -17.98
N LEU A 45 3.07 -5.57 -16.97
CA LEU A 45 2.87 -6.79 -16.18
C LEU A 45 1.72 -6.68 -15.18
N ASP A 46 1.40 -5.47 -14.71
CA ASP A 46 0.26 -5.23 -13.81
C ASP A 46 -1.05 -5.06 -14.59
N SER A 47 -0.99 -4.68 -15.88
CA SER A 47 -2.18 -4.47 -16.72
C SER A 47 -2.65 -5.75 -17.39
N LEU A 48 -1.73 -6.51 -18.01
CA LEU A 48 -2.01 -7.75 -18.74
C LEU A 48 -2.85 -8.77 -17.95
N PRO A 49 -2.72 -8.87 -16.63
CA PRO A 49 -3.46 -9.89 -15.92
C PRO A 49 -4.57 -9.30 -15.04
N THR A 50 -5.01 -8.04 -15.18
CA THR A 50 -6.09 -7.47 -14.32
C THR A 50 -7.38 -8.32 -14.30
N TYR A 51 -7.77 -8.89 -15.44
CA TYR A 51 -8.96 -9.76 -15.55
C TYR A 51 -8.71 -11.16 -14.95
N VAL A 52 -7.50 -11.70 -15.16
CA VAL A 52 -7.14 -13.07 -14.77
C VAL A 52 -6.56 -13.15 -13.33
N MET A 53 -6.00 -12.06 -12.82
CA MET A 53 -5.52 -11.82 -11.44
C MET A 53 -6.64 -11.73 -10.42
N SER A 54 -7.89 -11.66 -10.87
CA SER A 54 -9.05 -11.89 -10.00
C SER A 54 -9.12 -13.33 -9.47
N LEU A 55 -8.14 -14.17 -9.81
CA LEU A 55 -8.11 -15.57 -9.38
C LEU A 55 -6.78 -15.97 -8.70
N PHE A 56 -5.55 -15.62 -9.16
CA PHE A 56 -4.29 -16.15 -8.57
C PHE A 56 -3.02 -15.25 -8.66
N PRO A 57 -2.00 -15.43 -7.77
CA PRO A 57 -0.76 -14.62 -7.72
C PRO A 57 0.37 -15.08 -8.68
N ILE A 58 1.05 -14.13 -9.35
CA ILE A 58 2.15 -14.39 -10.31
C ILE A 58 3.55 -14.08 -9.71
N PRO A 59 4.51 -15.04 -9.64
CA PRO A 59 5.84 -14.86 -9.02
C PRO A 59 6.90 -14.20 -9.92
N LEU A 60 6.69 -14.12 -11.23
CA LEU A 60 7.68 -13.63 -12.22
C LEU A 60 8.12 -12.16 -11.99
N ARG A 61 7.25 -11.31 -11.46
CA ARG A 61 7.52 -9.86 -11.27
C ARG A 61 8.67 -9.60 -10.30
N ARG A 62 8.78 -10.41 -9.24
CA ARG A 62 9.86 -10.30 -8.25
C ARG A 62 11.21 -10.62 -8.88
N LYS A 63 11.28 -11.74 -9.62
CA LYS A 63 12.49 -12.16 -10.31
C LYS A 63 12.93 -11.11 -11.33
N PHE A 64 11.99 -10.63 -12.16
CA PHE A 64 12.24 -9.60 -13.14
C PHE A 64 12.76 -8.29 -12.52
N LEU A 65 12.10 -7.77 -11.46
CA LEU A 65 12.49 -6.50 -10.82
C LEU A 65 13.93 -6.54 -10.28
N TRP A 66 14.31 -7.63 -9.59
CA TRP A 66 15.60 -7.70 -8.92
C TRP A 66 16.69 -8.23 -9.83
N GLN A 67 16.44 -9.32 -10.53
CA GLN A 67 17.46 -10.10 -11.24
C GLN A 67 17.55 -9.73 -12.73
N GLY A 68 16.45 -9.28 -13.35
CA GLY A 68 16.42 -9.03 -14.79
C GLY A 68 16.58 -10.35 -15.54
N ASN A 69 17.33 -10.34 -16.64
CA ASN A 69 17.60 -11.52 -17.48
C ASN A 69 19.05 -12.01 -17.35
N LYS A 70 19.71 -11.76 -16.21
CA LYS A 70 21.08 -12.22 -15.97
C LYS A 70 21.06 -13.66 -15.48
N ASP A 71 21.81 -14.54 -16.14
CA ASP A 71 22.06 -15.90 -15.66
C ASP A 71 22.91 -15.83 -14.38
N GLY A 72 22.29 -16.11 -13.23
CA GLY A 72 22.93 -16.10 -11.92
C GLY A 72 21.97 -15.85 -10.76
N LYS A 73 22.42 -16.13 -9.53
CA LYS A 73 21.65 -15.84 -8.29
C LYS A 73 21.57 -14.32 -8.06
N GLY A 74 20.57 -13.66 -8.65
CA GLY A 74 20.32 -12.24 -8.37
C GLY A 74 19.69 -12.03 -6.98
N TYR A 75 20.09 -10.97 -6.29
CA TYR A 75 19.64 -10.70 -4.92
C TYR A 75 18.35 -9.88 -4.88
N SER A 76 17.36 -10.32 -4.09
CA SER A 76 16.31 -9.41 -3.62
C SER A 76 16.95 -8.38 -2.68
N LEU A 77 16.89 -7.10 -3.03
CA LEU A 77 17.50 -6.03 -2.23
C LEU A 77 16.63 -5.64 -1.04
N VAL A 78 15.31 -5.62 -1.23
CA VAL A 78 14.32 -5.27 -0.22
C VAL A 78 13.27 -6.38 -0.17
N ASN A 79 12.64 -6.59 1.00
CA ASN A 79 11.50 -7.50 1.13
C ASN A 79 10.42 -7.13 0.08
N TRP A 80 9.90 -8.16 -0.60
CA TRP A 80 8.92 -8.00 -1.65
C TRP A 80 7.64 -7.31 -1.17
N GLU A 81 7.18 -7.63 0.05
CA GLU A 81 5.99 -6.99 0.63
C GLU A 81 6.17 -5.48 0.79
N THR A 82 7.38 -5.04 1.14
CA THR A 82 7.72 -3.61 1.21
C THR A 82 7.73 -2.96 -0.18
N ALA A 83 8.18 -3.68 -1.22
CA ALA A 83 8.16 -3.18 -2.59
C ALA A 83 6.73 -3.03 -3.16
N LEU A 84 5.82 -3.92 -2.75
CA LEU A 84 4.39 -3.91 -3.10
C LEU A 84 3.58 -2.80 -2.40
N LEU A 85 4.17 -2.09 -1.44
CA LEU A 85 3.50 -0.94 -0.83
C LEU A 85 3.29 0.18 -1.86
N SER A 86 2.23 0.95 -1.64
CA SER A 86 1.98 2.16 -2.40
C SER A 86 3.09 3.19 -2.14
N LYS A 87 3.33 4.08 -3.11
CA LYS A 87 4.42 5.07 -3.04
C LYS A 87 4.32 5.94 -1.79
N ASP A 88 3.12 6.40 -1.47
CA ASP A 88 2.74 7.17 -0.27
C ASP A 88 2.97 6.41 1.07
N ARG A 89 3.16 5.10 1.02
CA ARG A 89 3.53 4.23 2.16
C ARG A 89 4.98 3.72 2.08
N GLY A 90 5.78 4.24 1.16
CA GLY A 90 7.19 3.93 1.06
C GLY A 90 7.54 2.63 0.36
N GLY A 91 6.65 2.14 -0.51
CA GLY A 91 7.00 1.12 -1.51
C GLY A 91 7.28 1.71 -2.87
N LEU A 92 7.41 0.83 -3.87
CA LEU A 92 7.69 1.21 -5.26
C LEU A 92 6.43 1.54 -6.06
N GLY A 93 5.25 1.28 -5.50
CA GLY A 93 3.97 1.45 -6.19
C GLY A 93 3.63 0.29 -7.13
N ILE A 94 4.24 -0.88 -6.92
CA ILE A 94 3.87 -2.12 -7.62
C ILE A 94 2.56 -2.63 -7.02
N LYS A 95 1.61 -3.06 -7.85
CA LYS A 95 0.32 -3.52 -7.33
C LYS A 95 0.47 -4.82 -6.54
N ASN A 96 -0.08 -4.85 -5.33
CA ASN A 96 -0.20 -6.09 -4.55
C ASN A 96 -1.35 -6.92 -5.13
N LEU A 97 -1.01 -7.95 -5.90
CA LEU A 97 -2.01 -8.75 -6.60
C LEU A 97 -2.86 -9.59 -5.68
N LYS A 98 -2.32 -10.03 -4.53
CA LYS A 98 -3.10 -10.77 -3.54
C LYS A 98 -4.23 -9.88 -3.02
N LEU A 99 -3.90 -8.68 -2.56
CA LEU A 99 -4.90 -7.72 -2.10
C LEU A 99 -5.85 -7.27 -3.21
N GLN A 100 -5.35 -7.10 -4.43
CA GLN A 100 -6.18 -6.74 -5.58
C GLN A 100 -7.18 -7.86 -5.90
N ASN A 101 -6.73 -9.11 -5.89
CA ASN A 101 -7.54 -10.29 -6.08
C ASN A 101 -8.64 -10.38 -5.00
N GLU A 102 -8.25 -10.34 -3.73
CA GLU A 102 -9.20 -10.35 -2.61
C GLU A 102 -10.22 -9.21 -2.71
N SER A 103 -9.81 -8.02 -3.17
CA SER A 103 -10.71 -6.89 -3.39
C SER A 103 -11.69 -7.11 -4.55
N LEU A 104 -11.27 -7.82 -5.59
CA LEU A 104 -12.14 -8.22 -6.71
C LEU A 104 -13.13 -9.31 -6.27
N LEU A 105 -12.68 -10.31 -5.50
CA LEU A 105 -13.55 -11.34 -4.94
C LEU A 105 -14.58 -10.76 -3.96
N LYS A 106 -14.18 -9.79 -3.12
CA LYS A 106 -15.11 -9.04 -2.24
C LYS A 106 -16.20 -8.29 -3.01
N LYS A 107 -15.99 -7.96 -4.29
CA LYS A 107 -17.06 -7.39 -5.14
C LYS A 107 -18.22 -8.38 -5.30
N TRP A 108 -17.95 -9.68 -5.39
CA TRP A 108 -19.02 -10.69 -5.51
C TRP A 108 -19.81 -10.83 -4.21
N LEU A 109 -19.15 -10.72 -3.05
CA LEU A 109 -19.85 -10.64 -1.76
C LEU A 109 -20.75 -9.40 -1.68
N TRP A 110 -20.27 -8.24 -2.14
CA TRP A 110 -21.10 -7.03 -2.23
C TRP A 110 -22.28 -7.20 -3.18
N ARG A 111 -22.07 -7.82 -4.35
CA ARG A 111 -23.16 -8.11 -5.29
C ARG A 111 -24.19 -9.05 -4.68
N TYR A 112 -23.77 -10.00 -3.84
CA TYR A 112 -24.69 -10.88 -3.12
C TYR A 112 -25.61 -10.11 -2.17
N THR A 113 -25.09 -9.08 -1.49
CA THR A 113 -25.90 -8.25 -0.57
C THR A 113 -26.87 -7.32 -1.31
N GLU A 114 -26.50 -6.84 -2.50
CA GLU A 114 -27.28 -5.83 -3.24
C GLU A 114 -28.27 -6.44 -4.26
N GLU A 115 -27.84 -7.46 -5.02
CA GLU A 115 -28.63 -8.05 -6.09
C GLU A 115 -29.61 -9.07 -5.51
N ARG A 116 -30.92 -8.81 -5.65
CA ARG A 116 -31.96 -9.61 -5.02
C ARG A 116 -32.50 -10.74 -5.91
N ASN A 117 -32.77 -10.42 -7.17
CA ASN A 117 -33.49 -11.29 -8.10
C ASN A 117 -32.58 -11.74 -9.24
N SER A 118 -31.32 -12.04 -8.92
CA SER A 118 -30.35 -12.49 -9.92
C SER A 118 -30.25 -14.01 -9.92
N LEU A 119 -30.39 -14.62 -11.09
CA LEU A 119 -30.30 -16.08 -11.27
C LEU A 119 -29.03 -16.68 -10.67
N TRP A 120 -27.89 -15.97 -10.77
CA TRP A 120 -26.65 -16.45 -10.19
C TRP A 120 -26.72 -16.52 -8.65
N LYS A 121 -27.43 -15.60 -8.00
CA LYS A 121 -27.60 -15.63 -6.54
C LYS A 121 -28.51 -16.78 -6.12
N GLU A 122 -29.59 -17.03 -6.85
CA GLU A 122 -30.48 -18.17 -6.60
C GLU A 122 -29.72 -19.50 -6.71
N VAL A 123 -28.88 -19.67 -7.74
CA VAL A 123 -28.02 -20.85 -7.90
C VAL A 123 -27.04 -20.99 -6.73
N ILE A 124 -26.46 -19.88 -6.25
CA ILE A 124 -25.57 -19.87 -5.10
C ILE A 124 -26.31 -20.28 -3.81
N ILE A 125 -27.50 -19.76 -3.58
CA ILE A 125 -28.34 -20.11 -2.40
C ILE A 125 -28.74 -21.59 -2.47
N ALA A 126 -29.23 -22.06 -3.62
CA ALA A 126 -29.64 -23.45 -3.81
C ALA A 126 -28.49 -24.44 -3.59
N LYS A 127 -27.26 -24.05 -3.93
CA LYS A 127 -26.09 -24.90 -3.76
C LYS A 127 -25.46 -24.83 -2.36
N TYR A 128 -25.39 -23.65 -1.74
CA TYR A 128 -24.59 -23.43 -0.54
C TYR A 128 -25.38 -23.03 0.70
N GLY A 129 -26.71 -22.87 0.60
CA GLY A 129 -27.55 -22.42 1.70
C GLY A 129 -27.39 -20.94 2.04
N GLU A 130 -28.37 -20.39 2.75
CA GLU A 130 -28.37 -19.02 3.25
C GLU A 130 -28.30 -19.01 4.77
N LEU A 131 -27.24 -18.41 5.33
CA LEU A 131 -27.07 -18.27 6.77
C LEU A 131 -27.93 -17.12 7.31
N ASN A 132 -27.94 -16.01 6.58
CA ASN A 132 -28.71 -14.82 6.87
C ASN A 132 -28.93 -14.03 5.57
N PRO A 133 -29.76 -12.97 5.57
CA PRO A 133 -30.09 -12.23 4.34
C PRO A 133 -28.89 -11.60 3.61
N TRP A 134 -27.72 -11.55 4.25
CA TRP A 134 -26.49 -10.93 3.76
C TRP A 134 -25.42 -11.94 3.36
N CYS A 135 -25.53 -13.19 3.80
CA CYS A 135 -24.45 -14.16 3.71
C CYS A 135 -24.93 -15.61 3.56
N THR A 136 -24.20 -16.39 2.76
CA THR A 136 -24.39 -17.84 2.63
C THR A 136 -23.81 -18.60 3.81
N GLU A 137 -24.16 -19.88 3.96
CA GLU A 137 -23.55 -20.75 4.97
C GLU A 137 -22.05 -20.98 4.72
N ILE A 138 -21.36 -21.47 5.74
CA ILE A 138 -19.94 -21.83 5.63
C ILE A 138 -19.83 -23.12 4.82
N THR A 139 -19.02 -23.10 3.78
CA THR A 139 -18.83 -24.24 2.88
C THR A 139 -17.83 -25.24 3.49
N THR A 140 -18.34 -26.39 3.96
CA THR A 140 -17.59 -27.45 4.66
C THR A 140 -17.18 -28.63 3.77
N GLU A 141 -17.48 -28.60 2.47
CA GLU A 141 -17.21 -29.73 1.57
C GLU A 141 -15.72 -30.16 1.57
N PRO A 142 -15.42 -31.46 1.76
CA PRO A 142 -14.06 -31.99 1.83
C PRO A 142 -13.36 -32.04 0.47
N TYR A 143 -14.09 -32.09 -0.65
CA TYR A 143 -13.53 -32.18 -2.00
C TYR A 143 -14.06 -31.09 -2.93
N GLY A 144 -13.17 -30.49 -3.73
CA GLY A 144 -13.50 -29.40 -4.64
C GLY A 144 -13.43 -28.02 -3.96
N VAL A 145 -12.46 -27.19 -4.38
CA VAL A 145 -12.42 -25.80 -3.93
C VAL A 145 -13.31 -25.00 -4.88
N GLY A 146 -14.62 -24.97 -4.63
CA GLY A 146 -15.52 -24.15 -5.46
C GLY A 146 -15.10 -22.67 -5.44
N ALA A 147 -15.20 -21.97 -6.58
CA ALA A 147 -14.86 -20.54 -6.65
C ALA A 147 -15.61 -19.71 -5.60
N TRP A 148 -16.86 -20.08 -5.31
CA TRP A 148 -17.66 -19.45 -4.25
C TRP A 148 -17.09 -19.66 -2.85
N ARG A 149 -16.50 -20.83 -2.54
CA ARG A 149 -15.84 -21.08 -1.25
C ARG A 149 -14.71 -20.09 -1.00
N SER A 150 -13.87 -19.83 -1.99
CA SER A 150 -12.82 -18.82 -1.88
C SER A 150 -13.36 -17.40 -1.68
N ILE A 151 -14.48 -17.06 -2.33
CA ILE A 151 -15.18 -15.77 -2.14
C ILE A 151 -15.77 -15.70 -0.72
N ARG A 152 -16.51 -16.72 -0.29
CA ARG A 152 -17.21 -16.81 0.99
C ARG A 152 -16.26 -16.74 2.19
N ASN A 153 -15.06 -17.29 2.07
CA ASN A 153 -14.01 -17.21 3.10
C ASN A 153 -13.53 -15.78 3.36
N LEU A 154 -13.77 -14.83 2.45
CA LEU A 154 -13.42 -13.42 2.64
C LEU A 154 -14.51 -12.63 3.39
N TRP A 155 -15.65 -13.24 3.71
CA TRP A 155 -16.77 -12.54 4.39
C TRP A 155 -16.36 -11.95 5.73
N SER A 156 -15.70 -12.72 6.61
CA SER A 156 -15.29 -12.24 7.94
C SER A 156 -14.40 -10.99 7.86
N GLN A 157 -13.54 -10.91 6.84
CA GLN A 157 -12.72 -9.72 6.61
C GLN A 157 -13.54 -8.54 6.07
N MET A 158 -14.59 -8.80 5.29
CA MET A 158 -15.43 -7.78 4.68
C MET A 158 -16.43 -7.20 5.68
N GLU A 159 -17.07 -8.05 6.47
CA GLU A 159 -18.10 -7.73 7.47
C GLU A 159 -17.68 -6.63 8.45
N THR A 160 -16.43 -6.68 8.95
CA THR A 160 -15.89 -5.63 9.84
C THR A 160 -15.87 -4.23 9.20
N ASN A 161 -15.92 -4.15 7.86
CA ASN A 161 -15.92 -2.91 7.09
C ASN A 161 -17.31 -2.55 6.53
N LEU A 162 -18.35 -3.28 6.94
CA LEU A 162 -19.75 -3.04 6.59
C LEU A 162 -20.53 -2.48 7.78
N TYR A 163 -21.59 -1.75 7.48
CA TYR A 163 -22.64 -1.36 8.41
C TYR A 163 -23.99 -1.40 7.69
N ILE A 164 -25.07 -1.63 8.42
CA ILE A 164 -26.40 -1.75 7.81
C ILE A 164 -27.14 -0.42 7.97
N LYS A 165 -27.72 0.08 6.87
CA LYS A 165 -28.71 1.13 6.91
C LYS A 165 -30.09 0.48 6.91
N VAL A 166 -30.80 0.68 8.01
CA VAL A 166 -32.14 0.13 8.19
C VAL A 166 -33.14 0.86 7.28
N GLY A 167 -33.99 0.07 6.61
CA GLY A 167 -35.19 0.51 5.92
C GLY A 167 -36.40 0.04 6.71
N SER A 168 -36.94 -1.13 6.36
CA SER A 168 -38.05 -1.78 7.07
C SER A 168 -37.62 -2.54 8.32
N GLY A 169 -36.32 -2.82 8.48
CA GLY A 169 -35.78 -3.54 9.62
C GLY A 169 -36.02 -5.05 9.60
N THR A 170 -36.58 -5.60 8.53
CA THR A 170 -36.93 -7.03 8.41
C THR A 170 -35.72 -7.96 8.24
N LYS A 171 -34.55 -7.43 7.85
CA LYS A 171 -33.33 -8.21 7.58
C LYS A 171 -32.18 -7.89 8.53
N THR A 172 -32.44 -7.01 9.48
CA THR A 172 -31.43 -6.48 10.39
C THR A 172 -31.75 -6.96 11.80
N LYS A 173 -30.83 -7.66 12.44
CA LYS A 173 -30.99 -8.10 13.84
C LYS A 173 -30.77 -6.93 14.78
N PHE A 174 -31.76 -6.64 15.62
CA PHE A 174 -31.73 -5.50 16.54
C PHE A 174 -30.49 -5.54 17.45
N TRP A 175 -30.23 -6.68 18.08
CA TRP A 175 -29.13 -6.81 19.05
C TRP A 175 -27.77 -7.16 18.44
N LYS A 176 -27.77 -7.94 17.35
CA LYS A 176 -26.56 -8.65 16.86
C LYS A 176 -25.86 -7.96 15.69
N ASP A 177 -26.57 -7.16 14.90
CA ASP A 177 -26.00 -6.47 13.74
C ASP A 177 -25.49 -5.06 14.09
N VAL A 178 -24.56 -4.54 13.27
CA VAL A 178 -24.07 -3.16 13.36
C VAL A 178 -24.91 -2.27 12.45
N TRP A 179 -25.98 -1.72 12.99
CA TRP A 179 -26.93 -0.86 12.26
C TRP A 179 -27.17 0.50 12.91
N ILE A 180 -26.83 0.62 14.19
CA ILE A 180 -26.73 1.87 14.93
C ILE A 180 -25.32 1.98 15.49
N ASP A 181 -24.70 3.13 15.30
CA ASP A 181 -23.33 3.40 15.74
C ASP A 181 -22.25 2.48 15.11
N GLN A 182 -21.07 2.34 15.74
CA GLN A 182 -19.95 1.51 15.23
C GLN A 182 -19.90 0.06 15.76
N SER A 183 -20.79 -0.33 16.68
CA SER A 183 -20.79 -1.63 17.37
C SER A 183 -22.21 -2.18 17.54
N PRO A 184 -22.40 -3.51 17.64
CA PRO A 184 -23.70 -4.11 17.94
C PRO A 184 -24.26 -3.66 19.30
N LEU A 185 -25.59 -3.52 19.41
CA LEU A 185 -26.24 -3.11 20.66
C LEU A 185 -26.00 -4.09 21.80
N ARG A 186 -25.87 -5.40 21.53
CA ARG A 186 -25.54 -6.39 22.57
C ARG A 186 -24.18 -6.17 23.23
N ASP A 187 -23.23 -5.55 22.50
CA ASP A 187 -21.89 -5.31 23.01
C ASP A 187 -21.85 -4.00 23.82
N LEU A 188 -22.73 -3.03 23.49
CA LEU A 188 -22.90 -1.76 24.21
C LEU A 188 -23.80 -1.91 25.46
N PHE A 189 -24.81 -2.79 25.38
CA PHE A 189 -25.81 -3.06 26.40
C PHE A 189 -25.91 -4.57 26.72
N PRO A 190 -24.83 -5.19 27.23
CA PRO A 190 -24.83 -6.63 27.52
C PRO A 190 -25.81 -7.02 28.63
N ASP A 191 -26.03 -6.12 29.58
CA ASP A 191 -27.01 -6.19 30.65
C ASP A 191 -28.44 -6.31 30.12
N LEU A 192 -28.84 -5.41 29.21
CA LEU A 192 -30.16 -5.45 28.59
C LEU A 192 -30.33 -6.64 27.63
N PHE A 193 -29.25 -7.00 26.91
CA PHE A 193 -29.26 -8.15 26.01
C PHE A 193 -29.53 -9.48 26.74
N GLN A 194 -28.99 -9.65 27.96
CA GLN A 194 -29.22 -10.87 28.75
C GLN A 194 -30.69 -11.08 29.11
N ILE A 195 -31.44 -9.99 29.30
CA ILE A 195 -32.84 -10.03 29.73
C ILE A 195 -33.83 -9.74 28.60
N CYS A 196 -33.37 -9.51 27.36
CA CYS A 196 -34.27 -9.27 26.24
C CYS A 196 -35.16 -10.49 25.96
N GLY A 197 -36.42 -10.23 25.60
CA GLY A 197 -37.41 -11.26 25.29
C GLY A 197 -36.94 -12.15 24.14
N ASN A 198 -36.51 -11.51 23.04
CA ASN A 198 -36.02 -12.18 21.85
C ASN A 198 -34.64 -11.66 21.41
N PRO A 199 -33.55 -12.39 21.72
CA PRO A 199 -32.19 -12.05 21.28
C PRO A 199 -32.00 -12.01 19.75
N ASP A 200 -32.90 -12.65 19.01
CA ASP A 200 -32.89 -12.77 17.55
C ASP A 200 -33.96 -11.91 16.86
N ALA A 201 -34.56 -10.96 17.60
CA ALA A 201 -35.51 -10.00 17.03
C ALA A 201 -34.88 -9.18 15.90
N ASN A 202 -35.65 -8.94 14.84
CA ASN A 202 -35.27 -7.98 13.82
C ASN A 202 -35.63 -6.55 14.25
N VAL A 203 -35.01 -5.55 13.66
CA VAL A 203 -35.28 -4.14 13.98
C VAL A 203 -36.74 -3.77 13.72
N GLY A 204 -37.32 -4.32 12.66
CA GLY A 204 -38.74 -4.11 12.34
C GLY A 204 -39.69 -4.69 13.38
N ASP A 205 -39.28 -5.75 14.10
CA ASP A 205 -40.10 -6.37 15.15
C ASP A 205 -40.08 -5.54 16.45
N CYS A 206 -39.07 -4.69 16.63
CA CYS A 206 -38.90 -3.81 17.79
C CYS A 206 -39.47 -2.40 17.57
N TRP A 207 -40.16 -2.16 16.45
CA TRP A 207 -40.68 -0.85 16.08
C TRP A 207 -42.18 -0.90 15.79
N THR A 208 -42.93 0.03 16.37
CA THR A 208 -44.37 0.21 16.16
C THR A 208 -44.68 1.64 15.72
N GLU A 209 -45.91 1.93 15.30
CA GLU A 209 -46.34 3.31 14.99
C GLU A 209 -46.24 4.26 16.20
N GLN A 210 -46.20 3.70 17.41
CA GLN A 210 -46.08 4.44 18.67
C GLN A 210 -44.62 4.59 19.13
N GLY A 211 -43.66 3.99 18.42
CA GLY A 211 -42.23 4.05 18.70
C GLY A 211 -41.60 2.69 18.96
N TRP A 212 -40.43 2.70 19.61
CA TRP A 212 -39.67 1.50 19.94
C TRP A 212 -40.35 0.67 21.03
N ASP A 213 -40.60 -0.61 20.74
CA ASP A 213 -41.18 -1.58 21.66
C ASP A 213 -40.13 -2.65 22.02
N LEU A 214 -39.55 -2.52 23.22
CA LEU A 214 -38.50 -3.41 23.72
C LEU A 214 -39.08 -4.34 24.79
N VAL A 215 -39.28 -5.60 24.41
CA VAL A 215 -39.81 -6.64 25.32
C VAL A 215 -38.67 -7.28 26.12
N PHE A 216 -38.83 -7.36 27.44
CA PHE A 216 -37.89 -8.01 28.37
C PHE A 216 -38.54 -9.21 29.08
N ARG A 217 -37.73 -10.19 29.48
CA ARG A 217 -38.18 -11.45 30.13
C ARG A 217 -38.66 -11.27 31.57
N ARG A 218 -38.31 -10.14 32.19
CA ARG A 218 -38.68 -9.76 33.56
C ARG A 218 -38.82 -8.24 33.65
N LEU A 219 -39.36 -7.77 34.77
CA LEU A 219 -39.34 -6.36 35.13
C LEU A 219 -37.90 -5.85 35.24
N LEU A 220 -37.71 -4.59 34.85
CA LEU A 220 -36.45 -3.88 34.91
C LEU A 220 -36.14 -3.52 36.36
N ASN A 221 -34.86 -3.63 36.74
CA ASN A 221 -34.36 -3.04 37.98
C ASN A 221 -34.07 -1.55 37.77
N ASP A 222 -33.96 -0.78 38.86
CA ASP A 222 -33.75 0.67 38.79
C ASP A 222 -32.54 1.07 37.91
N TRP A 223 -31.42 0.36 38.02
CA TRP A 223 -30.23 0.63 37.21
C TRP A 223 -30.39 0.23 35.73
N GLU A 224 -31.31 -0.68 35.38
CA GLU A 224 -31.60 -1.06 33.99
C GLU A 224 -32.55 -0.07 33.32
N VAL A 225 -33.40 0.62 34.08
CA VAL A 225 -34.29 1.67 33.57
C VAL A 225 -33.48 2.81 32.96
N GLU A 226 -32.41 3.25 33.62
CA GLU A 226 -31.49 4.28 33.09
C GLU A 226 -30.85 3.82 31.76
N ARG A 227 -30.46 2.55 31.69
CA ARG A 227 -29.86 1.93 30.48
C ARG A 227 -30.86 1.85 29.33
N VAL A 228 -32.13 1.59 29.61
CA VAL A 228 -33.20 1.63 28.61
C VAL A 228 -33.46 3.07 28.13
N ALA A 229 -33.35 4.07 29.00
CA ALA A 229 -33.41 5.46 28.57
C ALA A 229 -32.24 5.83 27.62
N GLU A 230 -31.02 5.35 27.92
CA GLU A 230 -29.85 5.54 27.04
C GLU A 230 -30.06 4.93 25.65
N ILE A 231 -30.51 3.66 25.56
CA ILE A 231 -30.72 3.00 24.26
C ILE A 231 -31.84 3.69 23.47
N LEU A 232 -32.95 4.09 24.12
CA LEU A 232 -34.03 4.84 23.46
C LEU A 232 -33.55 6.23 22.99
N GLY A 233 -32.68 6.89 23.75
CA GLY A 233 -32.03 8.13 23.36
C GLY A 233 -31.18 7.98 22.10
N MET A 234 -30.40 6.90 21.99
CA MET A 234 -29.65 6.58 20.76
C MET A 234 -30.58 6.33 19.57
N LEU A 235 -31.69 5.62 19.82
CA LEU A 235 -32.65 5.21 18.80
C LEU A 235 -33.58 6.36 18.34
N GLY A 236 -33.68 7.45 19.10
CA GLY A 236 -34.63 8.54 18.83
C GLY A 236 -34.44 9.26 17.48
N GLY A 237 -33.26 9.16 16.86
CA GLY A 237 -32.98 9.70 15.53
C GLY A 237 -33.24 8.74 14.36
N VAL A 238 -33.64 7.49 14.65
CA VAL A 238 -33.83 6.46 13.63
C VAL A 238 -35.28 6.44 13.16
N THR A 239 -35.48 6.51 11.84
CA THR A 239 -36.80 6.34 11.21
C THR A 239 -36.87 5.04 10.44
N ILE A 240 -37.85 4.20 10.78
CA ILE A 240 -38.13 2.94 10.08
C ILE A 240 -39.16 3.22 8.99
N ASN A 241 -38.85 2.81 7.77
CA ASN A 241 -39.75 2.95 6.63
C ASN A 241 -40.09 1.57 6.08
N ALA A 242 -41.33 1.13 6.29
CA ALA A 242 -41.83 -0.19 5.88
C ALA A 242 -41.69 -0.45 4.37
N ASN A 243 -41.74 0.60 3.53
CA ASN A 243 -41.59 0.49 2.08
C ASN A 243 -40.13 0.53 1.62
N ALA A 244 -39.22 0.96 2.49
CA ALA A 244 -37.80 0.89 2.23
C ALA A 244 -37.25 -0.47 2.65
N THR A 245 -36.23 -0.93 1.95
CA THR A 245 -35.57 -2.18 2.29
C THR A 245 -34.22 -1.91 2.91
N ASP A 246 -33.83 -2.75 3.87
CA ASP A 246 -32.50 -2.70 4.48
C ASP A 246 -31.40 -2.81 3.43
N ARG A 247 -30.30 -2.08 3.64
CA ARG A 247 -29.15 -2.06 2.73
C ARG A 247 -27.85 -2.14 3.49
N MET A 248 -26.91 -2.90 2.93
CA MET A 248 -25.54 -2.92 3.41
C MET A 248 -24.80 -1.68 2.88
N LEU A 249 -24.00 -1.04 3.71
CA LEU A 249 -23.18 0.12 3.34
C LEU A 249 -21.70 -0.15 3.63
N TRP A 250 -20.84 0.34 2.75
CA TRP A 250 -19.40 0.22 2.82
C TRP A 250 -18.79 1.41 3.58
N LYS A 251 -18.20 1.15 4.76
CA LYS A 251 -17.65 2.20 5.67
C LYS A 251 -16.59 3.09 5.02
N HIS A 252 -15.89 2.62 3.98
CA HIS A 252 -14.76 3.33 3.36
C HIS A 252 -15.13 4.00 2.03
N SER A 253 -16.40 4.38 1.86
CA SER A 253 -16.84 5.26 0.78
C SER A 253 -17.86 6.29 1.29
N LYS A 254 -17.84 7.50 0.71
CA LYS A 254 -18.72 8.61 1.11
C LYS A 254 -20.18 8.36 0.75
N ASP A 255 -20.42 7.67 -0.35
CA ASP A 255 -21.74 7.25 -0.83
C ASP A 255 -22.19 5.91 -0.21
N GLY A 256 -21.37 5.31 0.65
CA GLY A 256 -21.62 3.98 1.20
C GLY A 256 -21.53 2.84 0.19
N LEU A 257 -21.06 3.09 -1.05
CA LEU A 257 -20.95 2.06 -2.08
C LEU A 257 -19.59 1.36 -2.05
N PHE A 258 -19.61 0.06 -2.28
CA PHE A 258 -18.39 -0.71 -2.43
C PHE A 258 -17.70 -0.41 -3.76
N SER A 259 -16.38 -0.21 -3.70
CA SER A 259 -15.54 -0.23 -4.88
C SER A 259 -14.32 -1.10 -4.64
N VAL A 260 -13.84 -1.78 -5.68
CA VAL A 260 -12.62 -2.59 -5.61
C VAL A 260 -11.42 -1.73 -5.18
N ASN A 261 -11.38 -0.46 -5.59
CA ASN A 261 -10.32 0.46 -5.23
C ASN A 261 -10.36 0.85 -3.73
N SER A 262 -11.55 1.12 -3.17
CA SER A 262 -11.67 1.44 -1.73
C SER A 262 -11.34 0.22 -0.87
N ALA A 263 -11.78 -0.99 -1.26
CA ALA A 263 -11.38 -2.25 -0.62
C ALA A 263 -9.86 -2.49 -0.67
N TYR A 264 -9.24 -2.26 -1.83
CA TYR A 264 -7.79 -2.41 -1.99
C TYR A 264 -7.00 -1.42 -1.11
N ARG A 265 -7.42 -0.14 -1.07
CA ARG A 265 -6.81 0.88 -0.21
C ARG A 265 -6.94 0.54 1.27
N ARG A 266 -8.08 -0.02 1.68
CA ARG A 266 -8.30 -0.50 3.05
C ARG A 266 -7.37 -1.67 3.37
N GLY A 267 -7.25 -2.66 2.48
CA GLY A 267 -6.30 -3.77 2.64
C GLY A 267 -4.85 -3.30 2.80
N LEU A 268 -4.42 -2.32 2.00
CA LEU A 268 -3.10 -1.69 2.16
C LEU A 268 -2.94 -0.97 3.51
N GLN A 269 -4.01 -0.34 4.02
CA GLN A 269 -3.97 0.35 5.32
C GLN A 269 -3.85 -0.64 6.48
N VAL A 270 -4.51 -1.79 6.42
CA VAL A 270 -4.36 -2.85 7.43
C VAL A 270 -2.93 -3.39 7.42
N MET A 271 -2.35 -3.59 6.25
CA MET A 271 -1.01 -4.17 6.11
C MET A 271 0.13 -3.22 6.50
N ALA A 272 0.03 -1.92 6.20
CA ALA A 272 1.15 -0.99 6.32
C ALA A 272 0.81 0.35 6.99
N GLY A 273 -0.36 0.44 7.63
CA GLY A 273 -0.81 1.63 8.32
C GLY A 273 -1.19 2.78 7.40
N ARG A 274 -1.26 3.98 7.98
CA ARG A 274 -1.62 5.21 7.27
C ARG A 274 -0.44 5.70 6.40
N PRO A 275 -0.74 6.31 5.23
CA PRO A 275 0.28 6.96 4.41
C PRO A 275 1.09 7.99 5.19
N THR A 276 2.36 8.17 4.83
CA THR A 276 3.19 9.21 5.45
C THR A 276 3.48 10.33 4.45
N HIS A 277 3.42 11.58 4.93
CA HIS A 277 3.66 12.76 4.10
C HIS A 277 5.07 12.78 3.47
N LEU A 278 6.04 12.14 4.13
CA LEU A 278 7.43 12.01 3.67
C LEU A 278 7.51 11.42 2.26
N TRP A 279 6.84 10.29 2.03
CA TRP A 279 6.98 9.57 0.78
C TRP A 279 6.27 10.26 -0.38
N ASN A 280 5.11 10.86 -0.11
CA ASN A 280 4.41 11.69 -1.09
C ASN A 280 5.31 12.83 -1.60
N TYR A 281 6.04 13.44 -0.69
CA TYR A 281 6.95 14.53 -1.01
C TYR A 281 8.13 14.07 -1.88
N PHE A 282 8.74 12.94 -1.53
CA PHE A 282 9.85 12.34 -2.28
C PHE A 282 9.43 11.88 -3.69
N TRP A 283 8.37 11.09 -3.81
CA TRP A 283 7.98 10.47 -5.08
C TRP A 283 7.46 11.47 -6.12
N LYS A 284 6.89 12.60 -5.68
CA LYS A 284 6.42 13.69 -6.54
C LYS A 284 7.54 14.62 -7.03
N GLY A 285 8.75 14.55 -6.47
CA GLY A 285 9.86 15.41 -6.89
C GLY A 285 10.31 15.17 -8.34
N ASP A 286 10.82 16.21 -9.00
CA ASP A 286 11.28 16.18 -10.39
C ASP A 286 12.67 15.53 -10.50
N ILE A 287 12.72 14.21 -10.30
CA ILE A 287 13.96 13.42 -10.30
C ILE A 287 13.79 12.26 -11.30
N PRO A 288 14.83 11.91 -12.10
CA PRO A 288 14.78 10.73 -12.95
C PRO A 288 14.39 9.47 -12.18
N THR A 289 13.51 8.63 -12.74
CA THR A 289 13.00 7.42 -12.07
C THR A 289 14.10 6.47 -11.60
N LYS A 290 15.21 6.37 -12.35
CA LYS A 290 16.40 5.58 -11.94
C LYS A 290 16.97 6.07 -10.60
N VAL A 291 17.06 7.39 -10.44
CA VAL A 291 17.56 8.01 -9.20
C VAL A 291 16.53 7.88 -8.09
N LYS A 292 15.22 8.04 -8.35
CA LYS A 292 14.18 7.77 -7.34
C LYS A 292 14.27 6.34 -6.79
N CYS A 293 14.40 5.34 -7.66
CA CYS A 293 14.54 3.95 -7.22
C CYS A 293 15.83 3.74 -6.42
N PHE A 294 16.93 4.37 -6.84
CA PHE A 294 18.20 4.34 -6.09
C PHE A 294 18.07 5.00 -4.71
N THR A 295 17.54 6.21 -4.63
CA THR A 295 17.33 6.92 -3.37
C THR A 295 16.42 6.12 -2.43
N TRP A 296 15.37 5.48 -2.97
CA TRP A 296 14.54 4.57 -2.18
C TRP A 296 15.34 3.41 -1.57
N LEU A 297 16.30 2.82 -2.31
CA LEU A 297 17.21 1.81 -1.77
C LEU A 297 18.15 2.38 -0.70
N VAL A 298 18.60 3.63 -0.85
CA VAL A 298 19.43 4.30 0.17
C VAL A 298 18.66 4.42 1.48
N ILE A 299 17.41 4.89 1.43
CA ILE A 299 16.53 5.04 2.59
C ILE A 299 16.24 3.68 3.25
N LYS A 300 16.06 2.63 2.44
CA LYS A 300 15.85 1.25 2.92
C LYS A 300 17.16 0.55 3.33
N ARG A 301 18.31 1.24 3.28
CA ARG A 301 19.65 0.71 3.57
C ARG A 301 19.97 -0.57 2.78
N ALA A 302 19.47 -0.65 1.55
CA ALA A 302 19.50 -1.83 0.68
C ALA A 302 20.40 -1.66 -0.55
N CYS A 303 21.06 -0.52 -0.70
CA CYS A 303 22.13 -0.34 -1.68
C CYS A 303 23.24 -1.38 -1.46
N LEU A 304 23.88 -1.83 -2.54
CA LEU A 304 24.95 -2.84 -2.50
C LEU A 304 26.28 -2.23 -2.00
N THR A 305 26.26 -1.67 -0.79
CA THR A 305 27.47 -1.34 -0.04
C THR A 305 28.20 -2.62 0.36
N GLN A 306 29.46 -2.51 0.75
CA GLN A 306 30.24 -3.66 1.20
C GLN A 306 29.55 -4.40 2.38
N GLU A 307 29.00 -3.65 3.34
CA GLU A 307 28.21 -4.23 4.44
C GLU A 307 27.04 -5.10 3.95
N VAL A 308 26.29 -4.63 2.95
CA VAL A 308 25.13 -5.36 2.40
C VAL A 308 25.58 -6.58 1.58
N LEU A 309 26.70 -6.48 0.87
CA LEU A 309 27.27 -7.60 0.13
C LEU A 309 27.77 -8.70 1.06
N GLN A 310 28.41 -8.33 2.18
CA GLN A 310 28.82 -9.27 3.23
C GLN A 310 27.62 -10.00 3.84
N LYS A 311 26.55 -9.26 4.19
CA LYS A 311 25.28 -9.86 4.66
C LYS A 311 24.64 -10.80 3.63
N LYS A 312 25.05 -10.72 2.36
CA LYS A 312 24.61 -11.58 1.26
C LYS A 312 25.63 -12.68 0.92
N GLY A 313 26.57 -12.95 1.83
CA GLY A 313 27.51 -14.08 1.75
C GLY A 313 28.76 -13.81 0.91
N ARG A 314 29.08 -12.54 0.58
CA ARG A 314 30.33 -12.21 -0.11
C ARG A 314 31.43 -11.95 0.91
N GLN A 315 32.55 -12.65 0.76
CA GLN A 315 33.76 -12.40 1.56
C GLN A 315 34.51 -11.20 0.97
N LEU A 316 34.33 -10.04 1.59
CA LEU A 316 34.93 -8.77 1.15
C LEU A 316 35.49 -8.06 2.38
N VAL A 317 36.58 -7.31 2.22
CA VAL A 317 37.03 -6.36 3.25
C VAL A 317 36.15 -5.12 3.14
N PRO A 318 35.39 -4.74 4.18
CA PRO A 318 34.33 -3.76 4.03
C PRO A 318 34.87 -2.34 4.05
N ARG A 319 36.00 -2.03 3.40
CA ARG A 319 36.61 -0.69 3.44
C ARG A 319 35.84 0.28 2.52
N CYS A 320 35.63 1.50 2.99
CA CYS A 320 34.99 2.55 2.19
C CYS A 320 35.91 3.03 1.05
N PHE A 321 35.45 2.93 -0.19
CA PHE A 321 36.21 3.34 -1.39
C PHE A 321 36.41 4.87 -1.51
N LEU A 322 35.74 5.67 -0.68
CA LEU A 322 35.86 7.12 -0.69
C LEU A 322 36.93 7.62 0.28
N CYS A 323 36.83 7.25 1.56
CA CYS A 323 37.78 7.70 2.57
C CYS A 323 38.93 6.72 2.80
N ASN A 324 38.77 5.43 2.48
CA ASN A 324 39.71 4.38 2.81
C ASN A 324 40.05 4.27 4.32
N LEU A 325 39.25 4.81 5.24
CA LEU A 325 39.56 4.79 6.68
C LEU A 325 38.67 3.86 7.50
N THR A 326 37.39 3.74 7.12
CA THR A 326 36.39 3.04 7.93
C THR A 326 35.55 2.09 7.08
N SER A 327 34.71 1.30 7.76
CA SER A 327 33.84 0.34 7.11
C SER A 327 32.73 1.01 6.27
N GLU A 328 32.49 0.51 5.05
CA GLU A 328 31.47 1.00 4.12
C GLU A 328 30.07 0.51 4.53
N THR A 329 29.50 1.21 5.50
CA THR A 329 28.08 1.09 5.84
C THR A 329 27.24 2.10 5.05
N ASN A 330 25.92 1.90 5.02
CA ASN A 330 25.01 2.84 4.35
C ASN A 330 25.12 4.27 4.95
N SER A 331 25.06 4.39 6.28
CA SER A 331 25.16 5.68 6.95
C SER A 331 26.55 6.30 6.77
N HIS A 332 27.62 5.51 6.85
CA HIS A 332 28.97 6.04 6.60
C HIS A 332 29.08 6.58 5.16
N LEU A 333 28.80 5.76 4.15
CA LEU A 333 28.99 6.13 2.75
C LEU A 333 28.21 7.41 2.38
N PHE A 334 26.95 7.50 2.80
CA PHE A 334 26.04 8.56 2.35
C PHE A 334 25.96 9.78 3.27
N LEU A 335 26.39 9.67 4.54
CA LEU A 335 26.24 10.73 5.54
C LEU A 335 27.57 11.11 6.21
N HIS A 336 28.26 10.15 6.83
CA HIS A 336 29.34 10.44 7.79
C HIS A 336 30.76 10.32 7.20
N CYS A 337 30.92 9.80 5.99
CA CYS A 337 32.21 9.76 5.32
C CYS A 337 32.73 11.18 5.11
N ASN A 338 33.98 11.46 5.48
CA ASN A 338 34.58 12.79 5.35
C ASN A 338 34.50 13.32 3.90
N TYR A 339 34.69 12.45 2.91
CA TYR A 339 34.50 12.79 1.49
C TYR A 339 33.06 13.24 1.19
N THR A 340 32.07 12.55 1.76
CA THR A 340 30.65 12.85 1.56
C THR A 340 30.23 14.09 2.34
N ALA A 341 30.76 14.28 3.55
CA ALA A 341 30.55 15.46 4.38
C ALA A 341 30.97 16.75 3.64
N GLN A 342 32.06 16.72 2.88
CA GLN A 342 32.48 17.87 2.05
C GLN A 342 31.44 18.26 0.99
N ILE A 343 30.66 17.30 0.46
CA ILE A 343 29.59 17.59 -0.51
C ILE A 343 28.33 18.08 0.20
N TRP A 344 28.00 17.53 1.37
CA TRP A 344 26.92 18.09 2.20
C TRP A 344 27.21 19.53 2.59
N ASN A 345 28.43 19.80 3.07
CA ASN A 345 28.85 21.13 3.49
C ASN A 345 28.78 22.16 2.36
N LEU A 346 29.03 21.77 1.10
CA LEU A 346 28.82 22.66 -0.04
C LEU A 346 27.40 23.23 -0.07
N PHE A 347 26.38 22.37 -0.02
CA PHE A 347 24.99 22.83 -0.07
C PHE A 347 24.54 23.53 1.22
N LEU A 348 25.05 23.08 2.37
CA LEU A 348 24.76 23.71 3.65
C LEU A 348 25.35 25.13 3.74
N SER A 349 26.56 25.33 3.22
CA SER A 349 27.21 26.64 3.14
C SER A 349 26.48 27.55 2.16
N ILE A 350 26.09 27.05 0.98
CA ILE A 350 25.29 27.84 0.01
C ILE A 350 23.98 28.31 0.65
N SER A 351 23.30 27.43 1.39
CA SER A 351 22.04 27.77 2.05
C SER A 351 22.19 28.45 3.42
N ASN A 352 23.41 28.76 3.85
CA ASN A 352 23.73 29.33 5.17
C ASN A 352 23.05 28.59 6.36
N LEU A 353 23.13 27.26 6.37
CA LEU A 353 22.46 26.41 7.36
C LEU A 353 23.44 25.60 8.21
N ASN A 354 23.33 25.76 9.52
CA ASN A 354 23.95 24.84 10.47
C ASN A 354 23.12 23.55 10.59
N TRP A 355 23.73 22.42 10.30
CA TRP A 355 23.04 21.13 10.22
C TRP A 355 23.81 20.01 10.94
N THR A 356 23.15 19.37 11.90
CA THR A 356 23.66 18.17 12.54
C THR A 356 23.18 16.94 11.78
N MET A 357 24.11 16.15 11.24
CA MET A 357 23.77 14.99 10.42
C MET A 357 23.17 13.86 11.27
N PRO A 358 21.93 13.39 11.00
CA PRO A 358 21.35 12.24 11.68
C PRO A 358 22.12 10.94 11.44
N GLU A 359 21.89 9.93 12.29
CA GLU A 359 22.51 8.61 12.18
C GLU A 359 22.07 7.83 10.93
N ARG A 360 20.83 8.04 10.46
CA ARG A 360 20.22 7.24 9.39
C ARG A 360 19.77 8.10 8.21
N THR A 361 19.93 7.54 7.01
CA THR A 361 19.53 8.18 5.75
C THR A 361 18.03 8.46 5.67
N SER A 362 17.20 7.62 6.31
CA SER A 362 15.76 7.88 6.44
C SER A 362 15.44 9.11 7.26
N ASP A 363 16.23 9.37 8.31
CA ASP A 363 15.96 10.45 9.25
C ASP A 363 16.42 11.79 8.68
N VAL A 364 17.47 11.78 7.85
CA VAL A 364 17.85 12.94 7.02
C VAL A 364 16.64 13.45 6.26
N LEU A 365 15.95 12.62 5.46
CA LEU A 365 14.79 13.09 4.71
C LEU A 365 13.67 13.60 5.62
N LYS A 366 13.40 12.94 6.76
CA LYS A 366 12.37 13.42 7.70
C LYS A 366 12.67 14.82 8.21
N SER A 367 13.91 15.08 8.60
CA SER A 367 14.36 16.41 9.04
C SER A 367 14.47 17.41 7.89
N TRP A 368 14.95 16.99 6.72
CA TRP A 368 15.28 17.85 5.58
C TRP A 368 14.03 18.48 4.97
N VAL A 369 12.94 17.71 4.90
CA VAL A 369 11.64 18.18 4.38
C VAL A 369 11.04 19.29 5.24
N ARG A 370 11.27 19.27 6.56
CA ARG A 370 10.66 20.23 7.51
C ARG A 370 11.26 21.63 7.44
N ARG A 371 12.49 21.78 6.93
CA ARG A 371 13.29 23.02 7.06
C ARG A 371 13.32 23.91 5.79
N GLY A 372 12.65 23.52 4.70
CA GLY A 372 12.77 24.22 3.41
C GLY A 372 12.17 25.63 3.43
N GLY A 373 12.89 26.61 2.86
CA GLY A 373 12.59 28.06 2.82
C GLY A 373 11.38 28.49 1.96
N THR A 374 11.53 29.53 1.15
CA THR A 374 10.44 30.08 0.30
C THR A 374 9.89 29.05 -0.72
N LYS A 375 8.75 29.31 -1.38
CA LYS A 375 8.12 28.35 -2.32
C LYS A 375 9.05 27.90 -3.45
N SER A 376 9.89 28.80 -3.98
CA SER A 376 10.91 28.49 -5.00
C SER A 376 12.08 27.69 -4.42
N GLN A 377 12.59 28.09 -3.25
CA GLN A 377 13.69 27.39 -2.56
C GLN A 377 13.33 25.95 -2.16
N LYS A 378 12.07 25.73 -1.78
CA LYS A 378 11.54 24.40 -1.49
C LYS A 378 11.71 23.42 -2.64
N ARG A 379 11.69 23.85 -3.91
CA ARG A 379 11.74 22.93 -5.07
C ARG A 379 13.10 22.27 -5.20
N TRP A 380 14.20 23.02 -5.19
CA TRP A 380 15.54 22.46 -5.31
C TRP A 380 16.04 21.86 -3.99
N TRP A 381 15.64 22.43 -2.84
CA TRP A 381 16.00 21.91 -1.51
C TRP A 381 15.63 20.43 -1.36
N ARG A 382 14.49 20.03 -1.93
CA ARG A 382 14.00 18.65 -2.00
C ARG A 382 14.95 17.68 -2.69
N LEU A 383 15.65 18.15 -3.72
CA LEU A 383 16.40 17.31 -4.63
C LEU A 383 17.82 17.06 -4.12
N ILE A 384 18.35 17.97 -3.29
CA ILE A 384 19.73 17.93 -2.77
C ILE A 384 20.11 16.56 -2.22
N PRO A 385 19.37 15.94 -1.27
CA PRO A 385 19.77 14.65 -0.73
C PRO A 385 19.90 13.56 -1.79
N SER A 386 18.93 13.50 -2.72
CA SER A 386 18.97 12.51 -3.82
C SER A 386 20.13 12.78 -4.77
N CYS A 387 20.46 14.05 -5.02
CA CYS A 387 21.54 14.45 -5.90
C CYS A 387 22.92 14.11 -5.32
N ILE A 388 23.12 14.41 -4.03
CA ILE A 388 24.34 14.05 -3.29
C ILE A 388 24.49 12.53 -3.29
N TRP A 389 23.46 11.80 -2.85
CA TRP A 389 23.55 10.33 -2.78
C TRP A 389 23.81 9.70 -4.15
N TRP A 390 23.20 10.20 -5.21
CA TRP A 390 23.44 9.72 -6.56
C TRP A 390 24.88 10.00 -7.02
N SER A 391 25.40 11.20 -6.76
CA SER A 391 26.76 11.59 -7.13
C SER A 391 27.80 10.77 -6.37
N ILE A 392 27.59 10.57 -5.07
CA ILE A 392 28.40 9.70 -4.22
C ILE A 392 28.39 8.26 -4.72
N TRP A 393 27.23 7.74 -5.10
CA TRP A 393 27.12 6.38 -5.62
C TRP A 393 27.85 6.20 -6.96
N LYS A 394 27.76 7.17 -7.86
CA LYS A 394 28.52 7.16 -9.12
C LYS A 394 30.02 7.17 -8.86
N GLU A 395 30.50 8.08 -8.01
CA GLU A 395 31.93 8.18 -7.69
C GLU A 395 32.44 6.90 -7.01
N ARG A 396 31.72 6.40 -6.01
CA ARG A 396 32.05 5.14 -5.32
C ARG A 396 32.16 3.98 -6.31
N ASN A 397 31.21 3.84 -7.25
CA ASN A 397 31.25 2.76 -8.24
C ASN A 397 32.38 2.93 -9.26
N SER A 398 32.66 4.16 -9.70
CA SER A 398 33.81 4.47 -10.57
C SER A 398 35.13 4.04 -9.93
N ARG A 399 35.31 4.30 -8.62
CA ARG A 399 36.49 3.83 -7.88
C ARG A 399 36.52 2.32 -7.71
N CYS A 400 35.38 1.72 -7.40
CA CYS A 400 35.26 0.29 -7.11
C CYS A 400 35.42 -0.61 -8.34
N PHE A 401 34.91 -0.19 -9.51
CA PHE A 401 34.81 -1.05 -10.70
C PHE A 401 35.68 -0.58 -11.87
N ASP A 402 35.90 0.73 -12.01
CA ASP A 402 36.63 1.30 -13.15
C ASP A 402 38.04 1.76 -12.74
N ASN A 403 38.41 1.63 -11.46
CA ASN A 403 39.65 2.14 -10.85
C ASN A 403 39.91 3.62 -11.15
N ARG A 404 38.84 4.42 -11.28
CA ARG A 404 38.88 5.85 -11.58
C ARG A 404 38.44 6.66 -10.37
N SER A 405 39.34 7.50 -9.85
CA SER A 405 39.05 8.45 -8.78
C SER A 405 39.01 9.88 -9.31
N ASN A 406 37.86 10.56 -9.18
CA ASN A 406 37.78 11.98 -9.52
C ASN A 406 38.19 12.83 -8.31
N SER A 407 38.70 14.04 -8.60
CA SER A 407 38.92 15.04 -7.55
C SER A 407 37.60 15.44 -6.89
N ILE A 408 37.66 15.81 -5.61
CA ILE A 408 36.46 16.24 -4.88
C ILE A 408 35.77 17.44 -5.55
N HIS A 409 36.56 18.37 -6.12
CA HIS A 409 36.03 19.51 -6.88
C HIS A 409 35.22 19.06 -8.10
N LYS A 410 35.71 18.09 -8.87
CA LYS A 410 34.98 17.54 -10.01
C LYS A 410 33.67 16.86 -9.59
N VAL A 411 33.66 16.16 -8.45
CA VAL A 411 32.43 15.52 -7.94
C VAL A 411 31.43 16.56 -7.42
N LYS A 412 31.90 17.61 -6.74
CA LYS A 412 31.07 18.77 -6.34
C LYS A 412 30.40 19.41 -7.56
N TRP A 413 31.18 19.70 -8.60
CA TRP A 413 30.68 20.23 -9.87
C TRP A 413 29.66 19.33 -10.54
N ASN A 414 29.95 18.03 -10.67
CA ASN A 414 29.01 17.06 -11.23
C ASN A 414 27.68 16.99 -10.45
N CYS A 415 27.73 17.18 -9.13
CA CYS A 415 26.56 17.21 -8.28
C CYS A 415 25.72 18.49 -8.52
N ILE A 416 26.35 19.67 -8.61
CA ILE A 416 25.66 20.92 -8.94
C ILE A 416 25.01 20.84 -10.32
N VAL A 417 25.76 20.37 -11.33
CA VAL A 417 25.28 20.20 -12.71
C VAL A 417 24.07 19.26 -12.76
N SER A 418 24.11 18.15 -12.01
CA SER A 418 22.99 17.22 -11.93
C SER A 418 21.76 17.84 -11.27
N LEU A 419 21.95 18.64 -10.21
CA LEU A 419 20.88 19.36 -9.53
C LEU A 419 20.22 20.38 -10.46
N LEU A 420 21.03 21.17 -11.18
CA LEU A 420 20.60 22.15 -12.17
C LEU A 420 19.75 21.52 -13.26
N PHE A 421 20.25 20.43 -13.84
CA PHE A 421 19.55 19.68 -14.87
C PHE A 421 18.19 19.16 -14.37
N TRP A 422 18.10 18.68 -13.12
CA TRP A 422 16.81 18.20 -12.58
C TRP A 422 15.85 19.33 -12.22
N CYS A 423 16.36 20.49 -11.79
CA CYS A 423 15.53 21.64 -11.42
C CYS A 423 14.94 22.38 -12.62
N LYS A 424 15.77 22.67 -13.63
CA LYS A 424 15.40 23.56 -14.75
C LYS A 424 15.25 22.82 -16.08
N GLN A 425 15.59 21.52 -16.16
CA GLN A 425 15.68 20.77 -17.43
C GLN A 425 16.60 21.43 -18.47
N LEU A 426 17.47 22.34 -18.03
CA LEU A 426 18.44 23.02 -18.87
C LEU A 426 19.72 22.18 -18.93
N CYS A 427 20.20 21.92 -20.15
CA CYS A 427 21.59 21.55 -20.35
C CYS A 427 22.40 22.82 -20.11
N ILE A 428 23.33 22.82 -19.16
CA ILE A 428 24.15 24.00 -18.86
C ILE A 428 25.03 24.24 -20.09
N VAL A 429 24.75 25.31 -20.81
CA VAL A 429 25.54 25.76 -21.97
C VAL A 429 26.58 26.79 -21.55
N ASP A 430 26.33 27.51 -20.44
CA ASP A 430 27.14 28.64 -19.97
C ASP A 430 27.29 28.64 -18.43
N THR A 431 28.45 29.06 -17.95
CA THR A 431 28.80 29.21 -16.53
C THR A 431 27.98 30.27 -15.81
N ASP A 432 27.50 31.30 -16.51
CA ASP A 432 26.68 32.37 -15.90
C ASP A 432 25.34 31.85 -15.37
N GLN A 433 24.76 30.84 -16.02
CA GLN A 433 23.54 30.17 -15.54
C GLN A 433 23.73 29.42 -14.21
N ILE A 434 24.97 29.06 -13.89
CA ILE A 434 25.34 28.43 -12.62
C ILE A 434 25.41 29.49 -11.53
N VAL A 435 26.02 30.65 -11.82
CA VAL A 435 26.15 31.77 -10.87
C VAL A 435 24.77 32.32 -10.50
N ASP A 436 23.91 32.54 -11.49
CA ASP A 436 22.51 32.97 -11.25
C ASP A 436 21.72 31.96 -10.43
N LEU A 437 21.97 30.65 -10.63
CA LEU A 437 21.34 29.65 -9.78
C LEU A 437 21.91 29.72 -8.36
N ILE A 438 23.22 29.73 -8.18
CA ILE A 438 23.84 29.82 -6.85
C ILE A 438 23.35 31.06 -6.10
N GLY A 439 23.16 32.18 -6.79
CA GLY A 439 22.54 33.39 -6.21
C GLY A 439 21.04 33.26 -5.91
N SER A 440 20.33 32.33 -6.56
CA SER A 440 18.91 32.02 -6.31
C SER A 440 18.68 30.89 -5.29
N LEU A 441 19.73 30.16 -4.90
CA LEU A 441 19.75 29.19 -3.81
C LEU A 441 19.78 29.98 -2.49
#